data_AF-A0A960S2K5-F1
#
_entry.id   AF-A0A960S2K5-F1
#
_cell.length_a   1.000
_cell.length_b   1.000
_cell.length_c   1.000
_cell.angle_alpha   90.00
_cell.angle_beta   90.00
_cell.angle_gamma   90.00
#
_symmetry.space_group_name_H-M   'P 1'
#
loop_
_entity.id
_entity.type
_entity.pdbx_description
1 polymer ?
#
loop_
_entity_poly.entity_id
_entity_poly.type
_entity_poly.pdbx_seq_one_letter_code
_entity_poly.pdbx_strand_id
1 'polypeptide(L)'
;MVSLDGTTATEEELMNISFVNGIDLTALMYQTGYFTIKGFHSISKRYQLGLPNEEVRSAFITSLVKNFTGITQLRSSEELIKALENCEIAFLFKHLELGLSSFAYQVFVDAKERTYQGMLLAMLYGMGFDPLSERSTNRGRIDVVLEIPKTTYILELKLNDTADNALKQIYEKEYFKPYLNRGKHIVIVGANFSSELRNISDWKGAVLTESGEKVKDLLS
;
A
#
# COMPACT_ATOMS: atom_id res chain seq x y z
N MET A 1 7.58 17.30 -2.78
CA MET A 1 7.17 16.97 -4.17
C MET A 1 6.57 18.23 -4.75
N VAL A 2 7.09 18.74 -5.87
CA VAL A 2 6.46 19.86 -6.59
C VAL A 2 5.16 19.35 -7.20
N SER A 3 4.03 19.96 -6.88
CA SER A 3 2.75 19.61 -7.50
C SER A 3 2.76 20.07 -8.95
N LEU A 4 2.61 19.14 -9.88
CA LEU A 4 2.45 19.41 -11.32
C LEU A 4 1.00 19.74 -11.69
N ASP A 5 0.07 19.54 -10.75
CA ASP A 5 -1.36 19.80 -10.93
C ASP A 5 -1.67 21.26 -10.57
N GLY A 6 -2.40 21.96 -11.44
CA GLY A 6 -2.78 23.36 -11.25
C GLY A 6 -1.84 24.40 -11.88
N THR A 7 -0.94 23.99 -12.77
CA THR A 7 -0.05 24.88 -13.53
C THR A 7 -0.87 25.77 -14.48
N THR A 8 -0.38 26.97 -14.81
CA THR A 8 -1.06 27.86 -15.77
C THR A 8 -0.14 28.28 -16.91
N ALA A 9 -0.68 28.38 -18.12
CA ALA A 9 0.05 28.81 -19.32
C ALA A 9 -0.81 29.72 -20.21
N THR A 10 -0.17 30.58 -21.01
CA THR A 10 -0.83 31.28 -22.14
C THR A 10 -0.86 30.41 -23.38
N GLU A 11 -1.66 30.80 -24.39
CA GLU A 11 -1.70 30.11 -25.68
C GLU A 11 -0.32 30.11 -26.38
N GLU A 12 0.41 31.22 -26.31
CA GLU A 12 1.74 31.36 -26.91
C GLU A 12 2.77 30.41 -26.26
N GLU A 13 2.73 30.32 -24.92
CA GLU A 13 3.56 29.37 -24.16
C GLU A 13 3.26 27.91 -24.54
N LEU A 14 2.00 27.56 -24.81
CA LEU A 14 1.61 26.18 -25.18
C LEU A 14 1.95 25.79 -26.62
N MET A 15 1.96 26.75 -27.53
CA MET A 15 2.17 26.52 -28.97
C MET A 15 3.65 26.60 -29.38
N ASN A 16 4.50 27.18 -28.55
CA ASN A 16 5.90 27.40 -28.88
C ASN A 16 6.84 26.44 -28.14
N ILE A 17 7.17 25.32 -28.80
CA ILE A 17 8.13 24.31 -28.30
C ILE A 17 9.58 24.64 -28.71
N SER A 18 9.77 25.68 -29.54
CA SER A 18 11.04 25.98 -30.20
C SER A 18 11.64 27.28 -29.66
N PHE A 19 12.47 27.17 -28.63
CA PHE A 19 13.44 28.21 -28.32
C PHE A 19 14.84 27.64 -28.09
N VAL A 20 15.82 28.44 -28.50
CA VAL A 20 17.28 28.23 -28.52
C VAL A 20 17.88 27.91 -27.13
N ASN A 21 17.10 27.93 -26.04
CA ASN A 21 17.58 27.84 -24.66
C ASN A 21 16.94 26.73 -23.79
N GLY A 22 16.17 25.80 -24.37
CA GLY A 22 15.63 24.65 -23.63
C GLY A 22 14.15 24.37 -23.93
N ILE A 23 13.73 23.15 -23.58
CA ILE A 23 12.36 22.68 -23.79
C ILE A 23 11.46 23.18 -22.64
N ASP A 24 10.41 23.92 -22.94
CA ASP A 24 9.36 24.24 -21.96
C ASP A 24 8.57 22.95 -21.65
N LEU A 25 8.76 22.44 -20.43
CA LEU A 25 8.11 21.23 -19.96
C LEU A 25 6.58 21.34 -19.98
N THR A 26 6.01 22.52 -19.71
CA THR A 26 4.56 22.74 -19.68
C THR A 26 3.98 22.61 -21.08
N ALA A 27 4.62 23.24 -22.07
CA ALA A 27 4.24 23.16 -23.47
C ALA A 27 4.37 21.72 -23.99
N LEU A 28 5.48 21.05 -23.68
CA LEU A 28 5.72 19.66 -24.07
C LEU A 28 4.65 18.74 -23.48
N MET A 29 4.34 18.85 -22.19
CA MET A 29 3.34 18.01 -21.53
C MET A 29 1.94 18.24 -22.10
N TYR A 30 1.60 19.47 -22.49
CA TYR A 30 0.34 19.76 -23.18
C TYR A 30 0.29 19.17 -24.60
N GLN A 31 1.31 19.42 -25.42
CA GLN A 31 1.37 18.95 -26.82
C GLN A 31 1.43 17.43 -26.94
N THR A 32 2.04 16.75 -25.96
CA THR A 32 2.11 15.28 -25.89
C THR A 32 0.89 14.64 -25.21
N GLY A 33 -0.10 15.44 -24.77
CA GLY A 33 -1.36 14.97 -24.22
C GLY A 33 -1.33 14.56 -22.74
N TYR A 34 -0.22 14.80 -22.03
CA TYR A 34 -0.16 14.60 -20.58
C TYR A 34 -0.88 15.70 -19.81
N PHE A 35 -0.96 16.93 -20.34
CA PHE A 35 -1.81 17.98 -19.80
C PHE A 35 -2.97 18.30 -20.73
N THR A 36 -4.11 18.65 -20.12
CA THR A 36 -5.27 19.21 -20.79
C THR A 36 -5.73 20.49 -20.08
N ILE A 37 -6.56 21.27 -20.76
CA ILE A 37 -7.16 22.48 -20.19
C ILE A 37 -8.25 22.06 -19.18
N LYS A 38 -8.07 22.46 -17.93
CA LYS A 38 -9.05 22.30 -16.84
C LYS A 38 -9.90 23.54 -16.62
N GLY A 39 -9.42 24.71 -17.04
CA GLY A 39 -10.14 25.97 -16.93
C GLY A 39 -9.43 27.10 -17.68
N PHE A 40 -10.11 28.24 -17.80
CA PHE A 40 -9.55 29.44 -18.41
C PHE A 40 -9.89 30.65 -17.56
N HIS A 41 -8.87 31.44 -17.21
CA HIS A 41 -9.03 32.67 -16.45
C HIS A 41 -9.04 33.87 -17.40
N SER A 42 -10.23 34.43 -17.64
CA SER A 42 -10.48 35.44 -18.67
C SER A 42 -9.70 36.74 -18.49
N ILE A 43 -9.49 37.19 -17.25
CA ILE A 43 -8.78 38.45 -16.95
C ILE A 43 -7.30 38.34 -17.27
N SER A 44 -6.67 37.22 -16.90
CA SER A 44 -5.24 36.99 -17.12
C SER A 44 -4.94 36.32 -18.46
N LYS A 45 -5.97 35.88 -19.20
CA LYS A 45 -5.86 35.09 -20.43
C LYS A 45 -4.98 33.84 -20.28
N ARG A 46 -5.04 33.19 -19.11
CA ARG A 46 -4.27 31.97 -18.82
C ARG A 46 -5.18 30.76 -18.76
N TYR A 47 -4.71 29.66 -19.33
CA TYR A 47 -5.29 28.34 -19.16
C TYR A 47 -4.79 27.71 -17.86
N GLN A 48 -5.68 27.06 -17.14
CA GLN A 48 -5.33 26.15 -16.07
C GLN A 48 -5.16 24.76 -16.66
N LEU A 49 -4.03 24.13 -16.38
CA LEU A 49 -3.65 22.83 -16.91
C LEU A 49 -3.63 21.78 -15.82
N GLY A 50 -3.92 20.54 -16.21
CA GLY A 50 -3.81 19.38 -15.34
C GLY A 50 -3.89 18.08 -16.10
N LEU A 51 -3.65 16.97 -15.41
CA LEU A 51 -3.70 15.63 -16.01
C LEU A 51 -5.13 15.30 -16.48
N PRO A 52 -5.31 14.72 -17.68
CA PRO A 52 -6.63 14.53 -18.27
C PRO A 52 -7.49 13.57 -17.45
N ASN A 53 -6.91 12.46 -16.97
CA ASN A 53 -7.57 11.41 -16.21
C ASN A 53 -6.55 10.64 -15.35
N GLU A 54 -7.05 9.70 -14.54
CA GLU A 54 -6.23 8.89 -13.63
C GLU A 54 -5.33 7.87 -14.35
N GLU A 55 -5.71 7.38 -15.53
CA GLU A 55 -4.88 6.48 -16.33
C GLU A 55 -3.59 7.18 -16.77
N VAL A 56 -3.71 8.39 -17.34
CA VAL A 56 -2.57 9.20 -17.77
C VAL A 56 -1.71 9.63 -16.58
N ARG A 57 -2.34 9.98 -15.44
CA ARG A 57 -1.63 10.24 -14.17
C ARG A 57 -0.79 9.05 -13.75
N SER A 58 -1.41 7.87 -13.68
CA SER A 58 -0.76 6.65 -13.21
C SER A 58 0.38 6.23 -14.14
N ALA A 59 0.15 6.26 -15.46
CA ALA A 59 1.17 5.95 -16.46
C ALA A 59 2.38 6.89 -16.38
N PHE A 60 2.13 8.21 -16.25
CA PHE A 60 3.19 9.20 -16.13
C PHE A 60 4.03 9.02 -14.86
N ILE A 61 3.37 8.91 -13.70
CA ILE A 61 4.05 8.71 -12.41
C ILE A 61 4.83 7.39 -12.41
N THR A 62 4.25 6.32 -12.96
CA THR A 62 4.93 5.02 -13.06
C THR A 62 6.16 5.11 -13.96
N SER A 63 6.06 5.82 -15.08
CA SER A 63 7.20 6.08 -15.97
C SER A 63 8.30 6.88 -15.28
N LEU A 64 7.95 7.95 -14.54
CA LEU A 64 8.91 8.72 -13.77
C LEU A 64 9.63 7.86 -12.72
N VAL A 65 8.88 7.09 -11.92
CA VAL A 65 9.47 6.21 -10.91
C VAL A 65 10.44 5.23 -11.57
N LYS A 66 10.02 4.55 -12.64
CA LYS A 66 10.84 3.56 -13.35
C LYS A 66 12.14 4.17 -13.89
N ASN A 67 12.08 5.37 -14.46
CA ASN A 67 13.23 6.00 -15.11
C ASN A 67 14.18 6.74 -14.14
N PHE A 68 13.68 7.30 -13.05
CA PHE A 68 14.49 8.12 -12.14
C PHE A 68 15.02 7.38 -10.92
N THR A 69 14.39 6.28 -10.50
CA THR A 69 14.79 5.58 -9.27
C THR A 69 15.60 4.32 -9.52
N GLY A 70 15.63 3.82 -10.76
CA GLY A 70 16.20 2.49 -11.09
C GLY A 70 15.42 1.32 -10.46
N ILE A 71 14.40 1.60 -9.65
CA ILE A 71 13.54 0.63 -9.00
C ILE A 71 12.54 0.16 -10.05
N THR A 72 12.82 -1.00 -10.65
CA THR A 72 12.02 -1.47 -11.77
C THR A 72 10.70 -2.11 -11.34
N GLN A 73 10.53 -2.52 -10.08
CA GLN A 73 9.25 -2.99 -9.51
C GLN A 73 9.47 -3.39 -8.04
N LEU A 74 9.32 -2.45 -7.11
CA LEU A 74 9.02 -2.75 -5.70
C LEU A 74 7.53 -2.43 -5.39
N ARG A 75 6.69 -2.38 -6.42
CA ARG A 75 5.24 -2.21 -6.26
C ARG A 75 4.59 -3.57 -6.39
N SER A 76 3.71 -3.86 -5.44
CA SER A 76 2.74 -4.94 -5.52
C SER A 76 2.15 -5.03 -6.93
N SER A 77 1.97 -6.26 -7.44
CA SER A 77 1.24 -6.45 -8.69
C SER A 77 -0.18 -5.87 -8.54
N GLU A 78 -0.77 -5.41 -9.64
CA GLU A 78 -2.18 -4.98 -9.63
C GLU A 78 -3.10 -6.07 -9.09
N GLU A 79 -2.74 -7.34 -9.33
CA GLU A 79 -3.46 -8.51 -8.80
C GLU A 79 -3.43 -8.56 -7.26
N LEU A 80 -2.27 -8.32 -6.63
CA LEU A 80 -2.15 -8.28 -5.17
C LEU A 80 -2.97 -7.12 -4.59
N ILE A 81 -2.93 -5.95 -5.21
CA ILE A 81 -3.73 -4.79 -4.75
C ILE A 81 -5.22 -5.11 -4.86
N LYS A 82 -5.69 -5.63 -6.01
CA LYS A 82 -7.10 -6.00 -6.22
C LYS A 82 -7.56 -7.08 -5.24
N ALA A 83 -6.73 -8.10 -4.99
CA ALA A 83 -7.02 -9.14 -4.00
C ALA A 83 -7.24 -8.54 -2.60
N LEU A 84 -6.35 -7.63 -2.18
CA LEU A 84 -6.48 -6.95 -0.88
C LEU A 84 -7.69 -5.99 -0.82
N GLU A 85 -8.04 -5.32 -1.92
CA GLU A 85 -9.28 -4.54 -1.96
C GLU A 85 -10.53 -5.42 -1.81
N ASN A 86 -10.48 -6.67 -2.27
CA ASN A 86 -11.55 -7.66 -2.16
C ASN A 86 -11.51 -8.48 -0.85
N CYS A 87 -10.68 -8.09 0.12
CA CYS A 87 -10.50 -8.81 1.39
C CYS A 87 -9.89 -10.22 1.23
N GLU A 88 -9.19 -10.51 0.13
CA GLU A 88 -8.57 -11.80 -0.17
C GLU A 88 -7.14 -11.88 0.38
N ILE A 89 -7.02 -11.84 1.70
CA ILE A 89 -5.72 -11.78 2.39
C ILE A 89 -4.82 -12.99 2.14
N ALA A 90 -5.41 -14.13 1.77
CA ALA A 90 -4.69 -15.35 1.37
C ALA A 90 -3.65 -15.09 0.27
N PHE A 91 -3.95 -14.17 -0.65
CA PHE A 91 -3.03 -13.84 -1.74
C PHE A 91 -1.76 -13.17 -1.22
N LEU A 92 -1.85 -12.31 -0.20
CA LEU A 92 -0.69 -11.73 0.48
C LEU A 92 0.12 -12.81 1.20
N PHE A 93 -0.54 -13.68 1.96
CA PHE A 93 0.14 -14.76 2.69
C PHE A 93 0.93 -15.68 1.78
N LYS A 94 0.38 -16.02 0.59
CA LYS A 94 1.12 -16.77 -0.44
C LYS A 94 2.41 -16.06 -0.89
N HIS A 95 2.38 -14.74 -1.05
CA HIS A 95 3.58 -13.97 -1.41
C HIS A 95 4.59 -13.92 -0.26
N LEU A 96 4.11 -13.80 0.98
CA LEU A 96 4.95 -13.83 2.17
C LEU A 96 5.63 -15.19 2.33
N GLU A 97 4.88 -16.29 2.17
CA GLU A 97 5.41 -17.66 2.23
C GLU A 97 6.49 -17.91 1.18
N LEU A 98 6.24 -17.49 -0.07
CA LEU A 98 7.20 -17.60 -1.16
C LEU A 98 8.46 -16.77 -0.88
N GLY A 99 8.29 -15.53 -0.41
CA GLY A 99 9.43 -14.66 -0.13
C GLY A 99 10.26 -15.14 1.07
N LEU A 100 9.63 -15.64 2.14
CA LEU A 100 10.33 -16.24 3.28
C LEU A 100 11.12 -17.49 2.87
N SER A 101 10.59 -18.30 1.95
CA SER A 101 11.26 -19.49 1.42
C SER A 101 12.55 -19.17 0.64
N SER A 102 12.75 -17.92 0.22
CA SER A 102 13.96 -17.49 -0.50
C SER A 102 15.15 -17.17 0.40
N PHE A 103 14.93 -17.00 1.71
CA PHE A 103 16.00 -16.65 2.64
C PHE A 103 16.85 -17.86 3.00
N ALA A 104 18.17 -17.64 3.11
CA ALA A 104 19.09 -18.65 3.59
C ALA A 104 18.80 -19.00 5.05
N TYR A 105 18.98 -20.27 5.39
CA TYR A 105 18.75 -20.81 6.73
C TYR A 105 19.45 -20.00 7.84
N GLN A 106 20.66 -19.49 7.58
CA GLN A 106 21.45 -18.76 8.58
C GLN A 106 20.77 -17.48 9.06
N VAL A 107 19.88 -16.91 8.25
CA VAL A 107 19.13 -15.69 8.59
C VAL A 107 18.20 -15.93 9.80
N PHE A 108 17.77 -17.17 10.02
CA PHE A 108 16.83 -17.55 11.08
C PHE A 108 17.49 -18.08 12.35
N VAL A 109 18.83 -18.11 12.42
CA VAL A 109 19.54 -18.54 13.63
C VAL A 109 19.21 -17.58 14.76
N ASP A 110 18.74 -18.13 15.90
CA ASP A 110 18.25 -17.39 17.07
C ASP A 110 17.14 -16.36 16.77
N ALA A 111 16.39 -16.57 15.67
CA ALA A 111 15.25 -15.72 15.33
C ALA A 111 14.19 -15.76 16.42
N LYS A 112 13.73 -14.58 16.82
CA LYS A 112 12.64 -14.37 17.78
C LYS A 112 11.42 -13.85 17.02
N GLU A 113 10.27 -13.79 17.68
CA GLU A 113 9.03 -13.25 17.10
C GLU A 113 9.24 -11.88 16.42
N ARG A 114 9.97 -10.96 17.08
CA ARG A 114 10.36 -9.65 16.52
C ARG A 114 11.17 -9.74 15.21
N THR A 115 11.92 -10.82 15.00
CA THR A 115 12.69 -11.04 13.76
C THR A 115 11.72 -11.29 12.60
N TYR A 116 10.74 -12.17 12.81
CA TYR A 116 9.69 -12.45 11.83
C TYR A 116 8.80 -11.24 11.58
N GLN A 117 8.44 -10.49 12.62
CA GLN A 117 7.73 -9.21 12.48
C GLN A 117 8.53 -8.22 11.63
N GLY A 118 9.84 -8.07 11.89
CA GLY A 118 10.72 -7.20 11.10
C GLY A 118 10.82 -7.62 9.64
N MET A 119 10.91 -8.94 9.37
CA MET A 119 10.90 -9.48 8.01
C MET A 119 9.58 -9.20 7.29
N LEU A 120 8.44 -9.43 7.96
CA LEU A 120 7.13 -9.12 7.40
C LEU A 120 7.02 -7.64 7.03
N LEU A 121 7.42 -6.74 7.93
CA LEU A 121 7.43 -5.30 7.66
C LEU A 121 8.33 -4.95 6.48
N ALA A 122 9.54 -5.50 6.43
CA ALA A 122 10.47 -5.28 5.31
C ALA A 122 9.87 -5.76 3.97
N MET A 123 9.17 -6.90 3.96
CA MET A 123 8.50 -7.40 2.76
C MET A 123 7.32 -6.51 2.37
N LEU A 124 6.51 -6.03 3.32
CA LEU A 124 5.39 -5.11 3.06
C LEU A 124 5.88 -3.76 2.50
N TYR A 125 6.91 -3.17 3.09
CA TYR A 125 7.57 -2.00 2.51
C TYR A 125 8.16 -2.31 1.13
N GLY A 126 8.74 -3.50 0.97
CA GLY A 126 9.25 -4.03 -0.28
C GLY A 126 8.19 -4.17 -1.39
N MET A 127 6.94 -4.38 -1.00
CA MET A 127 5.76 -4.46 -1.87
C MET A 127 5.13 -3.08 -2.13
N GLY A 128 5.70 -2.01 -1.58
CA GLY A 128 5.24 -0.63 -1.76
C GLY A 128 4.06 -0.25 -0.87
N PHE A 129 3.78 -1.04 0.17
CA PHE A 129 2.83 -0.67 1.22
C PHE A 129 3.50 0.20 2.28
N ASP A 130 2.67 0.91 3.06
CA ASP A 130 3.11 1.72 4.20
C ASP A 130 2.45 1.20 5.49
N PRO A 131 2.91 0.05 6.03
CA PRO A 131 2.35 -0.51 7.26
C PRO A 131 2.66 0.36 8.48
N LEU A 132 1.69 0.52 9.36
CA LEU A 132 1.89 1.05 10.71
C LEU A 132 2.30 -0.10 11.63
N SER A 133 3.56 -0.11 12.07
CA SER A 133 4.08 -1.10 13.01
C SER A 133 4.07 -0.60 14.45
N GLU A 134 4.05 -1.54 15.40
CA GLU A 134 4.21 -1.28 16.84
C GLU A 134 3.27 -0.19 17.40
N ARG A 135 2.07 -0.09 16.83
CA ARG A 135 1.08 0.92 17.24
C ARG A 135 0.65 0.63 18.67
N SER A 136 1.15 1.45 19.60
CA SER A 136 0.71 1.43 20.99
C SER A 136 -0.70 2.01 21.09
N THR A 137 -1.62 1.19 21.55
CA THR A 137 -2.98 1.61 21.95
C THR A 137 -3.06 1.65 23.48
N ASN A 138 -4.14 2.22 24.02
CA ASN A 138 -4.42 2.15 25.46
C ASN A 138 -4.64 0.70 25.97
N ARG A 139 -4.72 -0.30 25.08
CA ARG A 139 -5.01 -1.71 25.41
C ARG A 139 -3.86 -2.66 25.13
N GLY A 140 -2.84 -2.22 24.39
CA GLY A 140 -1.67 -3.02 24.00
C GLY A 140 -1.02 -2.54 22.71
N ARG A 141 0.02 -3.24 22.27
CA ARG A 141 0.73 -2.98 21.02
C ARG A 141 0.16 -3.86 19.91
N ILE A 142 -0.17 -3.26 18.77
CA ILE A 142 -0.54 -3.97 17.55
C ILE A 142 0.73 -4.20 16.74
N ASP A 143 0.93 -5.42 16.24
CA ASP A 143 2.14 -5.75 15.50
C ASP A 143 2.20 -5.04 14.14
N VAL A 144 1.14 -5.17 13.33
CA VAL A 144 1.05 -4.55 12.00
C VAL A 144 -0.37 -4.10 11.71
N VAL A 145 -0.52 -2.87 11.21
CA VAL A 145 -1.74 -2.36 10.59
C VAL A 145 -1.44 -1.93 9.17
N LEU A 146 -2.23 -2.39 8.22
CA LEU A 146 -2.11 -2.02 6.81
C LEU A 146 -3.40 -1.36 6.34
N GLU A 147 -3.32 -0.06 6.00
CA GLU A 147 -4.45 0.69 5.46
C GLU A 147 -4.38 0.75 3.93
N ILE A 148 -5.39 0.19 3.28
CA ILE A 148 -5.63 0.23 1.83
C ILE A 148 -6.91 1.07 1.61
N PRO A 149 -7.16 1.66 0.42
CA PRO A 149 -8.25 2.63 0.25
C PRO A 149 -9.61 2.21 0.82
N LYS A 150 -9.99 0.93 0.72
CA LYS A 150 -11.29 0.41 1.18
C LYS A 150 -11.23 -0.51 2.40
N THR A 151 -10.03 -0.88 2.85
CA THR A 151 -9.86 -1.94 3.86
C THR A 151 -8.74 -1.62 4.84
N THR A 152 -8.99 -1.84 6.12
CA THR A 152 -7.98 -1.82 7.18
C THR A 152 -7.67 -3.23 7.61
N TYR A 153 -6.42 -3.65 7.46
CA TYR A 153 -5.93 -4.93 7.94
C TYR A 153 -5.22 -4.77 9.28
N ILE A 154 -5.53 -5.64 10.23
CA ILE A 154 -4.92 -5.68 11.57
C ILE A 154 -4.36 -7.06 11.76
N LEU A 155 -3.04 -7.17 11.83
CA LEU A 155 -2.34 -8.43 11.96
C LEU A 155 -1.70 -8.52 13.35
N GLU A 156 -1.89 -9.67 13.98
CA GLU A 156 -1.17 -10.09 15.19
C GLU A 156 -0.34 -11.32 14.83
N LEU A 157 0.93 -11.32 15.21
CA LEU A 157 1.88 -12.36 14.85
C LEU A 157 2.28 -13.15 16.09
N LYS A 158 2.52 -14.45 15.90
CA LYS A 158 3.11 -15.32 16.91
C LYS A 158 4.25 -16.14 16.33
N LEU A 159 5.17 -16.56 17.19
CA LEU A 159 6.20 -17.55 16.86
C LEU A 159 5.99 -18.82 17.70
N ASN A 160 5.84 -19.97 17.04
CA ASN A 160 5.61 -21.28 17.63
C ASN A 160 4.40 -21.33 18.59
N ASP A 161 3.33 -20.63 18.24
CA ASP A 161 2.04 -20.67 18.93
C ASP A 161 0.95 -21.09 17.93
N THR A 162 -0.19 -20.41 17.89
CA THR A 162 -1.31 -20.70 16.99
C THR A 162 -1.92 -19.43 16.42
N ALA A 163 -2.43 -19.49 15.19
CA ALA A 163 -3.18 -18.40 14.59
C ALA A 163 -4.44 -18.04 15.41
N ASP A 164 -5.07 -19.02 16.08
CA ASP A 164 -6.21 -18.79 16.96
C ASP A 164 -5.85 -17.91 18.16
N ASN A 165 -4.72 -18.16 18.83
CA ASN A 165 -4.28 -17.33 19.96
C ASN A 165 -3.95 -15.90 19.52
N ALA A 166 -3.32 -15.74 18.36
CA ALA A 166 -3.08 -14.43 17.75
C ALA A 166 -4.40 -13.69 17.48
N LEU A 167 -5.37 -14.35 16.84
CA LEU A 167 -6.67 -13.77 16.52
C LEU A 167 -7.48 -13.45 17.79
N LYS A 168 -7.42 -14.31 18.81
CA LYS A 168 -8.04 -14.11 20.12
C LYS A 168 -7.49 -12.86 20.80
N GLN A 169 -6.18 -12.63 20.72
CA GLN A 169 -5.56 -11.42 21.27
C GLN A 169 -6.12 -10.15 20.60
N ILE A 170 -6.33 -10.15 19.28
CA ILE A 170 -6.95 -9.01 18.57
C ILE A 170 -8.35 -8.72 19.12
N TYR A 171 -9.15 -9.75 19.37
CA TYR A 171 -10.49 -9.61 19.94
C TYR A 171 -10.47 -9.10 21.38
N GLU A 172 -9.68 -9.72 22.25
CA GLU A 172 -9.60 -9.37 23.68
C GLU A 172 -9.09 -7.93 23.88
N LYS A 173 -8.12 -7.52 23.06
CA LYS A 173 -7.57 -6.16 23.09
C LYS A 173 -8.38 -5.16 22.28
N GLU A 174 -9.38 -5.62 21.54
CA GLU A 174 -10.26 -4.83 20.70
C GLU A 174 -9.49 -3.89 19.75
N TYR A 175 -8.40 -4.39 19.16
CA TYR A 175 -7.50 -3.58 18.32
C TYR A 175 -8.17 -2.96 17.10
N PHE A 176 -9.32 -3.50 16.68
CA PHE A 176 -10.15 -2.96 15.60
C PHE A 176 -10.96 -1.71 15.99
N LYS A 177 -11.19 -1.44 17.28
CA LYS A 177 -12.05 -0.33 17.74
C LYS A 177 -11.66 1.05 17.19
N PRO A 178 -10.37 1.44 17.14
CA PRO A 178 -9.97 2.74 16.59
C PRO A 178 -10.31 2.93 15.11
N TYR A 179 -10.60 1.85 14.39
CA TYR A 179 -10.83 1.81 12.95
C TYR A 179 -12.31 1.68 12.55
N LEU A 180 -13.21 1.57 13.54
CA LEU A 180 -14.66 1.53 13.33
C LEU A 180 -15.19 2.86 12.73
N ASN A 181 -16.30 2.77 12.00
CA ASN A 181 -17.01 3.92 11.40
C ASN A 181 -16.14 4.83 10.52
N ARG A 182 -15.13 4.27 9.85
CA ARG A 182 -14.23 5.01 8.94
C ARG A 182 -14.59 4.87 7.45
N GLY A 183 -15.71 4.24 7.09
CA GLY A 183 -16.04 3.99 5.69
C GLY A 183 -15.20 2.89 5.04
N LYS A 184 -14.56 2.01 5.84
CA LYS A 184 -13.65 0.95 5.38
C LYS A 184 -14.05 -0.39 6.00
N HIS A 185 -13.88 -1.47 5.24
CA HIS A 185 -13.89 -2.81 5.78
C HIS A 185 -12.74 -2.98 6.79
N ILE A 186 -12.95 -3.82 7.80
CA ILE A 186 -11.90 -4.19 8.73
C ILE A 186 -11.64 -5.68 8.58
N VAL A 187 -10.39 -6.06 8.38
CA VAL A 187 -9.97 -7.46 8.34
C VAL A 187 -8.96 -7.68 9.45
N ILE A 188 -9.30 -8.57 10.37
CA ILE A 188 -8.39 -8.98 11.44
C ILE A 188 -7.74 -10.32 11.05
N VAL A 189 -6.46 -10.49 11.37
CA VAL A 189 -5.72 -11.72 11.05
C VAL A 189 -4.76 -12.07 12.17
N GLY A 190 -4.88 -13.28 12.70
CA GLY A 190 -3.85 -13.91 13.49
C GLY A 190 -2.98 -14.80 12.60
N ALA A 191 -1.67 -14.66 12.69
CA ALA A 191 -0.72 -15.48 11.94
C ALA A 191 0.33 -16.08 12.86
N ASN A 192 0.74 -17.30 12.56
CA ASN A 192 1.75 -18.00 13.33
C ASN A 192 2.91 -18.42 12.42
N PHE A 193 4.11 -18.06 12.88
CA PHE A 193 5.37 -18.48 12.29
C PHE A 193 5.87 -19.72 13.00
N SER A 194 6.42 -20.66 12.25
CA SER A 194 7.15 -21.80 12.79
C SER A 194 8.64 -21.56 12.66
N SER A 195 9.37 -21.67 13.77
CA SER A 195 10.83 -21.66 13.79
C SER A 195 11.45 -22.89 13.10
N GLU A 196 10.71 -24.00 13.04
CA GLU A 196 11.11 -25.22 12.35
C GLU A 196 10.99 -25.05 10.83
N LEU A 197 9.82 -24.58 10.37
CA LEU A 197 9.58 -24.33 8.94
C LEU A 197 10.28 -23.05 8.45
N ARG A 198 10.63 -22.15 9.37
CA ARG A 198 11.15 -20.80 9.12
C ARG A 198 10.22 -19.99 8.21
N ASN A 199 8.94 -20.27 8.34
CA ASN A 199 7.89 -19.74 7.50
C ASN A 199 6.59 -19.63 8.30
N ILE A 200 5.58 -19.04 7.68
CA ILE A 200 4.22 -19.01 8.20
C ILE A 200 3.68 -20.45 8.17
N SER A 201 3.23 -20.97 9.30
CA SER A 201 2.66 -22.31 9.41
C SER A 201 1.14 -22.31 9.23
N ASP A 202 0.47 -21.25 9.71
CA ASP A 202 -0.98 -21.10 9.68
C ASP A 202 -1.38 -19.63 9.87
N TRP A 203 -2.52 -19.27 9.30
CA TRP A 203 -3.16 -17.98 9.54
C TRP A 203 -4.68 -18.11 9.54
N LYS A 204 -5.34 -17.25 10.33
CA LYS A 204 -6.80 -17.17 10.43
C LYS A 204 -7.20 -15.72 10.51
N GLY A 205 -8.32 -15.38 9.90
CA GLY A 205 -8.82 -14.02 9.93
C GLY A 205 -10.34 -13.95 9.87
N ALA A 206 -10.84 -12.73 9.98
CA ALA A 206 -12.24 -12.45 9.84
C ALA A 206 -12.44 -11.05 9.25
N VAL A 207 -13.46 -10.91 8.40
CA VAL A 207 -13.96 -9.63 7.93
C VAL A 207 -14.98 -9.13 8.95
N LEU A 208 -14.80 -7.91 9.43
CA LEU A 208 -15.70 -7.22 10.34
C LEU A 208 -16.43 -6.08 9.58
N THR A 209 -17.65 -5.78 10.03
CA THR A 209 -18.39 -4.58 9.64
C THR A 209 -17.71 -3.32 10.20
N GLU A 210 -18.15 -2.15 9.75
CA GLU A 210 -17.75 -0.87 10.36
C GLU A 210 -18.20 -0.70 11.82
N SER A 211 -19.16 -1.51 12.27
CA SER A 211 -19.61 -1.61 13.68
C SER A 211 -18.83 -2.67 14.48
N GLY A 212 -17.95 -3.45 13.85
CA GLY A 212 -17.11 -4.45 14.49
C GLY A 212 -17.74 -5.84 14.59
N GLU A 213 -18.86 -6.08 13.90
CA GLU A 213 -19.53 -7.37 13.86
C GLU A 213 -18.87 -8.28 12.82
N LYS A 214 -18.71 -9.56 13.15
CA LYS A 214 -18.09 -10.51 12.22
C LYS A 214 -19.03 -10.84 11.05
N VAL A 215 -18.55 -10.62 9.83
CA VAL A 215 -19.29 -10.90 8.58
C VAL A 215 -18.91 -12.26 8.01
N LYS A 216 -17.61 -12.56 7.98
CA LYS A 216 -17.06 -13.74 7.30
C LYS A 216 -15.75 -14.18 7.93
N ASP A 217 -15.57 -15.48 8.12
CA ASP A 217 -14.28 -16.07 8.48
C ASP A 217 -13.39 -16.24 7.23
N LEU A 218 -12.09 -16.02 7.41
CA LEU A 218 -11.04 -16.21 6.42
C LEU A 218 -10.08 -17.26 6.99
N LEU A 219 -9.88 -18.37 6.30
CA LEU A 219 -9.08 -19.49 6.79
C LEU A 219 -8.05 -19.86 5.71
N SER A 220 -6.85 -20.22 6.17
CA SER A 220 -5.79 -20.85 5.35
C SER A 220 -6.10 -22.32 5.08
#